data_AF-A0A965PMN9-F1
#
_entry.id   AF-A0A965PMN9-F1
#
_cell.length_a   1.000
_cell.length_b   1.000
_cell.length_c   1.000
_cell.angle_alpha   90.00
_cell.angle_beta   90.00
_cell.angle_gamma   90.00
#
_symmetry.space_group_name_H-M   'P 1'
#
loop_
_entity.id
_entity.type
_entity.pdbx_description
1 polymer ?
#
loop_
_entity_poly.entity_id
_entity_poly.type
_entity_poly.pdbx_seq_one_letter_code
_entity_poly.pdbx_strand_id
1 'polypeptide(L)'
;MLDEKQFKKLTTLEIPEYIYQVQISKSRNVKYFHQNSGRGKVKKELKDIPKKYKATSYDLLGYALDDKGQKIIANPIAAGTAKYVPINGQVFYSSSGKFTRAKIVTVLHDYFKEILEEVKFKTFVKTDYPIVIQLEWFAPYNHKTMDVTNMASVYMKTFEDTLTNNGYIVDDEVRYVSGGFPIYTPVDTFENRKIIFTFYQDLRAEIKQLKLI
;
A
#
# COMPACT_ATOMS: atom_id res chain seq x y z
N MET A 1 19.22 -0.04 -17.78
CA MET A 1 20.13 0.57 -16.79
C MET A 1 20.31 2.04 -17.14
N LEU A 2 20.42 2.89 -16.13
CA LEU A 2 20.74 4.31 -16.34
C LEU A 2 22.13 4.45 -16.99
N ASP A 3 22.32 5.48 -17.79
CA ASP A 3 23.62 5.79 -18.39
C ASP A 3 24.62 6.17 -17.30
N GLU A 4 25.67 5.36 -17.12
CA GLU A 4 26.70 5.57 -16.10
C GLU A 4 27.45 6.90 -16.27
N LYS A 5 27.43 7.49 -17.48
CA LYS A 5 27.99 8.83 -17.71
C LYS A 5 27.14 9.93 -17.07
N GLN A 6 25.84 9.69 -16.92
CA GLN A 6 24.87 10.64 -16.40
C GLN A 6 24.46 10.32 -14.96
N PHE A 7 24.64 9.09 -14.49
CA PHE A 7 24.19 8.64 -13.19
C PHE A 7 25.25 7.81 -12.48
N LYS A 8 25.72 8.28 -11.33
CA LYS A 8 26.68 7.55 -10.50
C LYS A 8 25.96 6.86 -9.34
N LYS A 9 26.02 5.53 -9.26
CA LYS A 9 25.43 4.79 -8.13
C LYS A 9 26.07 5.22 -6.81
N LEU A 10 25.23 5.54 -5.82
CA LEU A 10 25.63 5.95 -4.47
C LEU A 10 25.47 4.80 -3.48
N THR A 11 24.26 4.25 -3.37
CA THR A 11 23.95 3.17 -2.44
C THR A 11 22.70 2.41 -2.87
N THR A 12 22.45 1.27 -2.23
CA THR A 12 21.26 0.45 -2.42
C THR A 12 20.71 0.03 -1.06
N LEU A 13 19.38 0.07 -0.92
CA LEU A 13 18.63 -0.48 0.21
C LEU A 13 17.73 -1.60 -0.32
N GLU A 14 17.99 -2.84 0.11
CA GLU A 14 17.14 -3.99 -0.17
C GLU A 14 16.23 -4.26 1.02
N ILE A 15 14.93 -4.40 0.76
CA ILE A 15 13.91 -4.69 1.77
C ILE A 15 13.22 -6.00 1.36
N PRO A 16 13.62 -7.13 1.96
CA PRO A 16 12.97 -8.41 1.72
C PRO A 16 11.56 -8.40 2.29
N GLU A 17 10.67 -9.20 1.68
CA GLU A 17 9.37 -9.51 2.26
C GLU A 17 8.48 -8.30 2.62
N TYR A 18 8.63 -7.20 1.90
CA TYR A 18 7.99 -5.92 2.20
C TYR A 18 6.49 -6.04 2.53
N ILE A 19 6.02 -5.16 3.42
CA ILE A 19 4.61 -5.13 3.82
C ILE A 19 3.74 -4.80 2.60
N TYR A 20 2.73 -5.63 2.31
CA TYR A 20 1.87 -5.47 1.13
C TYR A 20 0.41 -5.16 1.49
N GLN A 21 0.06 -5.26 2.77
CA GLN A 21 -1.27 -5.00 3.28
C GLN A 21 -1.20 -4.42 4.69
N VAL A 22 -2.16 -3.56 5.02
CA VAL A 22 -2.26 -2.92 6.34
C VAL A 22 -3.53 -3.39 7.04
N GLN A 23 -3.41 -3.77 8.31
CA GLN A 23 -4.56 -4.08 9.14
C GLN A 23 -5.30 -2.78 9.52
N ILE A 24 -6.48 -2.56 8.97
CA ILE A 24 -7.26 -1.35 9.22
C ILE A 24 -8.21 -1.50 10.42
N SER A 25 -8.66 -2.71 10.73
CA SER A 25 -9.48 -3.01 11.91
C SER A 25 -9.09 -4.35 12.53
N LYS A 26 -9.16 -4.42 13.86
CA LYS A 26 -8.98 -5.67 14.63
C LYS A 26 -10.06 -6.70 14.30
N SER A 27 -11.28 -6.25 14.02
CA SER A 27 -12.41 -7.12 13.73
C SER A 27 -13.35 -6.51 12.69
N ARG A 28 -13.89 -7.35 11.80
CA ARG A 28 -14.90 -6.99 10.81
C ARG A 28 -16.29 -7.13 11.43
N ASN A 29 -17.10 -6.08 11.27
CA ASN A 29 -18.49 -6.10 11.69
C ASN A 29 -19.26 -7.26 11.03
N VAL A 30 -20.10 -7.89 11.83
CA VAL A 30 -21.10 -8.84 11.34
C VAL A 30 -22.05 -8.10 10.40
N LYS A 31 -22.34 -8.71 9.26
CA LYS A 31 -23.37 -8.26 8.34
C LYS A 31 -24.52 -9.25 8.37
N TYR A 32 -25.75 -8.76 8.29
CA TYR A 32 -26.95 -9.58 8.27
C TYR A 32 -27.71 -9.39 6.96
N PHE A 33 -28.41 -10.43 6.51
CA PHE A 33 -29.37 -10.26 5.41
C PHE A 33 -30.54 -9.40 5.88
N HIS A 34 -30.94 -8.44 5.05
CA HIS A 34 -31.96 -7.46 5.39
C HIS A 34 -32.76 -7.06 4.14
N GLN A 35 -33.98 -6.57 4.32
CA GLN A 35 -34.78 -5.96 3.26
C GLN A 35 -34.16 -4.70 2.62
N ASN A 36 -33.28 -3.99 3.35
CA ASN A 36 -32.70 -2.72 2.96
C ASN A 36 -31.17 -2.80 2.95
N SER A 37 -30.54 -1.98 2.12
CA SER A 37 -29.08 -1.82 2.11
C SER A 37 -28.63 -0.88 3.22
N GLY A 38 -27.40 -1.04 3.69
CA GLY A 38 -26.83 -0.15 4.71
C GLY A 38 -25.60 -0.71 5.41
N ARG A 39 -25.09 0.04 6.37
CA ARG A 39 -23.96 -0.39 7.19
C ARG A 39 -24.37 -1.63 8.01
N GLY A 40 -23.64 -2.73 7.84
CA GLY A 40 -23.98 -4.00 8.51
C GLY A 40 -25.16 -4.76 7.90
N LYS A 41 -25.71 -4.30 6.77
CA LYS A 41 -26.89 -4.88 6.11
C LYS A 41 -26.55 -5.31 4.69
N VAL A 42 -27.00 -6.50 4.30
CA VAL A 42 -26.90 -7.01 2.93
C VAL A 42 -28.31 -7.15 2.39
N LYS A 43 -28.66 -6.27 1.44
CA LYS A 43 -29.99 -6.29 0.81
C LYS A 43 -30.14 -7.58 0.02
N LYS A 44 -31.11 -8.42 0.40
CA LYS A 44 -31.44 -9.63 -0.33
C LYS A 44 -32.87 -10.05 -0.02
N GLU A 45 -33.63 -10.43 -1.05
CA GLU A 45 -34.94 -11.05 -0.88
C GLU A 45 -34.78 -12.47 -0.34
N LEU A 46 -35.78 -12.98 0.42
CA LEU A 46 -35.71 -14.32 1.03
C LEU A 46 -35.38 -15.41 0.01
N LYS A 47 -35.98 -15.34 -1.18
CA LYS A 47 -35.78 -16.30 -2.28
C LYS A 47 -34.34 -16.37 -2.77
N ASP A 48 -33.59 -15.28 -2.64
CA ASP A 48 -32.20 -15.19 -3.10
C ASP A 48 -31.20 -15.52 -1.99
N ILE A 49 -31.63 -15.63 -0.73
CA ILE A 49 -30.77 -16.06 0.38
C ILE A 49 -30.32 -17.51 0.13
N PRO A 50 -29.02 -17.84 0.27
CA PRO A 50 -28.55 -19.20 0.03
C PRO A 50 -29.34 -20.23 0.84
N LYS A 51 -29.85 -21.27 0.16
CA LYS A 51 -30.76 -22.29 0.73
C LYS A 51 -30.23 -22.92 2.02
N LYS A 52 -28.90 -23.02 2.19
CA LYS A 52 -28.26 -23.53 3.41
C LYS A 52 -28.66 -22.80 4.70
N TYR A 53 -29.13 -21.56 4.61
CA TYR A 53 -29.55 -20.77 5.78
C TYR A 53 -31.04 -20.91 6.11
N LYS A 54 -31.82 -21.62 5.29
CA LYS A 54 -33.26 -21.86 5.50
C LYS A 54 -34.04 -20.59 5.91
N ALA A 55 -33.88 -19.50 5.16
CA ALA A 55 -34.53 -18.24 5.49
C ALA A 55 -36.06 -18.39 5.39
N THR A 56 -36.77 -18.07 6.47
CA THR A 56 -38.22 -18.27 6.59
C THR A 56 -39.00 -16.96 6.49
N SER A 57 -38.50 -15.90 7.13
CA SER A 57 -39.22 -14.64 7.30
C SER A 57 -38.26 -13.48 7.59
N TYR A 58 -38.81 -12.27 7.70
CA TYR A 58 -38.10 -11.12 8.25
C TYR A 58 -38.64 -10.76 9.64
N ASP A 59 -37.78 -10.27 10.52
CA ASP A 59 -38.22 -9.64 11.77
C ASP A 59 -38.87 -8.27 11.52
N LEU A 60 -39.43 -7.66 12.58
CA LEU A 60 -40.06 -6.33 12.52
C LEU A 60 -39.10 -5.22 12.07
N LEU A 61 -37.79 -5.45 12.17
CA LEU A 61 -36.75 -4.51 11.76
C LEU A 61 -36.24 -4.80 10.33
N GLY A 62 -36.76 -5.84 9.67
CA GLY A 62 -36.43 -6.24 8.31
C GLY A 62 -35.21 -7.15 8.16
N TYR A 63 -34.72 -7.79 9.23
CA TYR A 63 -33.64 -8.79 9.18
C TYR A 63 -34.15 -10.19 8.87
N ALA A 64 -33.48 -10.93 7.99
CA ALA A 64 -33.90 -12.28 7.64
C ALA A 64 -33.63 -13.25 8.81
N LEU A 65 -34.61 -14.10 9.09
CA LEU A 65 -34.60 -15.11 10.14
C LEU A 65 -34.49 -16.52 9.55
N ASP A 66 -33.76 -17.40 10.24
CA ASP A 66 -33.70 -18.83 9.94
C ASP A 66 -34.93 -19.60 10.46
N ASP A 67 -34.90 -20.93 10.40
CA ASP A 67 -35.96 -21.80 10.92
C ASP A 67 -36.08 -21.78 12.46
N LYS A 68 -35.11 -21.19 13.16
CA LYS A 68 -35.07 -21.03 14.62
C LYS A 68 -35.39 -19.61 15.06
N GLY A 69 -35.73 -18.71 14.13
CA GLY A 69 -35.99 -17.30 14.42
C GLY A 69 -34.72 -16.48 14.71
N GLN A 70 -33.53 -16.98 14.37
CA GLN A 70 -32.26 -16.26 14.56
C GLN A 70 -31.88 -15.45 13.31
N LYS A 71 -31.24 -14.30 13.52
CA LYS A 71 -30.78 -13.44 12.42
C LYS A 71 -29.70 -14.13 11.59
N ILE A 72 -29.90 -14.17 10.29
CA ILE A 72 -28.96 -14.84 9.38
C ILE A 72 -27.77 -13.91 9.08
N ILE A 73 -26.58 -14.37 9.45
CA ILE A 73 -25.30 -13.71 9.16
C ILE A 73 -24.96 -13.88 7.68
N ALA A 74 -24.78 -12.76 6.98
CA ALA A 74 -24.46 -12.72 5.56
C ALA A 74 -22.96 -12.95 5.26
N ASN A 75 -22.07 -12.72 6.23
CA ASN A 75 -20.62 -12.83 6.07
C ASN A 75 -19.96 -13.75 7.12
N PRO A 76 -20.41 -15.00 7.31
CA PRO A 76 -20.01 -15.82 8.44
C PRO A 76 -18.50 -16.07 8.54
N ILE A 77 -17.80 -16.16 7.40
CA ILE A 77 -16.34 -16.37 7.35
C ILE A 77 -15.58 -15.09 7.72
N ALA A 78 -16.07 -13.93 7.26
CA ALA A 78 -15.37 -12.66 7.44
C ALA A 78 -15.70 -12.00 8.78
N ALA A 79 -16.88 -12.24 9.34
CA ALA A 79 -17.29 -11.70 10.63
C ALA A 79 -16.28 -12.07 11.73
N GLY A 80 -15.93 -11.11 12.60
CA GLY A 80 -14.98 -11.35 13.68
C GLY A 80 -13.51 -11.27 13.27
N THR A 81 -13.17 -11.57 12.01
CA THR A 81 -11.77 -11.58 11.53
C THR A 81 -11.20 -10.17 11.31
N ALA A 82 -9.88 -10.04 11.37
CA ALA A 82 -9.19 -8.79 11.08
C ALA A 82 -9.45 -8.30 9.64
N LYS A 83 -9.53 -6.99 9.47
CA LYS A 83 -9.66 -6.37 8.14
C LYS A 83 -8.31 -5.85 7.67
N TYR A 84 -7.80 -6.45 6.61
CA TYR A 84 -6.64 -5.96 5.87
C TYR A 84 -7.07 -5.22 4.60
N VAL A 85 -6.26 -4.25 4.21
CA VAL A 85 -6.38 -3.52 2.94
C VAL A 85 -5.03 -3.62 2.23
N PRO A 86 -4.99 -4.00 0.95
CA PRO A 86 -3.75 -4.02 0.18
C PRO A 86 -3.19 -2.59 0.04
N ILE A 87 -1.87 -2.47 0.07
CA ILE A 87 -1.17 -1.23 -0.22
C ILE A 87 -1.12 -1.09 -1.75
N ASN A 88 -1.91 -0.17 -2.29
CA ASN A 88 -2.06 0.04 -3.73
C ASN A 88 -2.52 1.49 -3.99
N GLY A 89 -1.94 2.18 -4.97
CA GLY A 89 -2.35 3.51 -5.41
C GLY A 89 -3.83 3.60 -5.77
N GLN A 90 -4.43 2.56 -6.33
CA GLN A 90 -5.88 2.56 -6.58
C GLN A 90 -6.69 2.69 -5.30
N VAL A 91 -6.25 2.16 -4.15
CA VAL A 91 -6.93 2.41 -2.87
C VAL A 91 -6.89 3.89 -2.52
N PHE A 92 -5.84 4.62 -2.91
CA PHE A 92 -5.73 6.05 -2.68
C PHE A 92 -6.63 6.88 -3.61
N TYR A 93 -6.80 6.45 -4.85
CA TYR A 93 -7.64 7.13 -5.86
C TYR A 93 -9.13 6.74 -5.80
N SER A 94 -9.45 5.50 -5.44
CA SER A 94 -10.81 4.96 -5.46
C SER A 94 -11.50 5.16 -4.11
N SER A 95 -12.26 6.26 -3.93
CA SER A 95 -13.24 6.57 -2.86
C SER A 95 -12.92 6.16 -1.40
N SER A 96 -11.68 5.75 -1.09
CA SER A 96 -11.34 5.20 0.21
C SER A 96 -11.34 6.31 1.23
N GLY A 97 -11.96 6.04 2.37
CA GLY A 97 -12.07 7.01 3.46
C GLY A 97 -10.70 7.57 3.82
N LYS A 98 -10.62 8.90 4.07
CA LYS A 98 -9.41 9.62 4.48
C LYS A 98 -8.63 8.88 5.58
N PHE A 99 -9.35 8.31 6.57
CA PHE A 99 -8.76 7.57 7.67
C PHE A 99 -8.03 6.29 7.24
N THR A 100 -8.54 5.56 6.24
CA THR A 100 -7.87 4.36 5.72
C THR A 100 -6.56 4.74 5.06
N ARG A 101 -6.57 5.80 4.24
CA ARG A 101 -5.37 6.31 3.55
C ARG A 101 -4.32 6.80 4.54
N ALA A 102 -4.73 7.62 5.51
CA ALA A 102 -3.84 8.08 6.57
C ALA A 102 -3.22 6.92 7.35
N LYS A 103 -4.01 5.90 7.71
CA LYS A 103 -3.49 4.73 8.42
C LYS A 103 -2.46 3.95 7.59
N ILE A 104 -2.68 3.79 6.29
CA ILE A 104 -1.71 3.12 5.40
C ILE A 104 -0.40 3.91 5.38
N VAL A 105 -0.47 5.23 5.21
CA VAL A 105 0.70 6.12 5.17
C VAL A 105 1.47 6.08 6.49
N THR A 106 0.79 6.18 7.63
CA THR A 106 1.43 6.07 8.96
C THR A 106 2.16 4.74 9.12
N VAL A 107 1.52 3.62 8.78
CA VAL A 107 2.15 2.30 8.88
C VAL A 107 3.37 2.18 7.97
N LEU A 108 3.33 2.77 6.77
CA LEU A 108 4.48 2.80 5.87
C LEU A 108 5.62 3.68 6.38
N HIS A 109 5.32 4.84 6.96
CA HIS A 109 6.34 5.68 7.60
C HIS A 109 7.05 4.98 8.75
N ASP A 110 6.28 4.37 9.66
CA ASP A 110 6.83 3.64 10.80
C ASP A 110 7.69 2.47 10.30
N TYR A 111 7.18 1.70 9.34
CA TYR A 111 7.88 0.58 8.71
C TYR A 111 9.21 1.00 8.07
N PHE A 112 9.21 2.05 7.25
CA PHE A 112 10.44 2.50 6.60
C PHE A 112 11.42 3.11 7.58
N LYS A 113 10.94 3.84 8.58
CA LYS A 113 11.78 4.39 9.63
C LYS A 113 12.51 3.28 10.39
N GLU A 114 11.79 2.25 10.83
CA GLU A 114 12.38 1.11 11.53
C GLU A 114 13.49 0.45 10.69
N ILE A 115 13.25 0.24 9.40
CA ILE A 115 14.26 -0.31 8.48
C ILE A 115 15.48 0.60 8.35
N LEU A 116 15.27 1.90 8.14
CA LEU A 116 16.36 2.86 7.97
C LEU A 116 17.23 2.96 9.24
N GLU A 117 16.62 2.86 10.42
CA GLU A 117 17.31 2.80 11.71
C GLU A 117 18.08 1.48 11.88
N GLU A 118 17.46 0.34 11.58
CA GLU A 118 18.05 -0.99 11.68
C GLU A 118 19.31 -1.12 10.82
N VAL A 119 19.24 -0.70 9.56
CA VAL A 119 20.36 -0.76 8.62
C VAL A 119 21.37 0.38 8.81
N LYS A 120 21.12 1.28 9.77
CA LYS A 120 21.91 2.51 10.01
C LYS A 120 22.12 3.29 8.71
N PHE A 121 21.03 3.54 8.00
CA PHE A 121 21.06 4.19 6.70
C PHE A 121 21.76 5.55 6.79
N LYS A 122 22.66 5.82 5.84
CA LYS A 122 23.49 7.03 5.85
C LYS A 122 22.69 8.23 5.34
N THR A 123 22.80 9.37 6.02
CA THR A 123 22.33 10.66 5.52
C THR A 123 23.15 11.13 4.31
N PHE A 124 22.46 11.60 3.28
CA PHE A 124 23.08 12.20 2.09
C PHE A 124 23.63 13.59 2.40
N VAL A 125 24.85 13.86 1.95
CA VAL A 125 25.52 15.15 2.13
C VAL A 125 25.40 16.02 0.87
N LYS A 126 25.72 17.32 0.98
CA LYS A 126 25.59 18.29 -0.13
C LYS A 126 26.24 17.81 -1.44
N THR A 127 27.34 17.07 -1.36
CA THR A 127 28.07 16.54 -2.54
C THR A 127 27.40 15.36 -3.22
N ASP A 128 26.38 14.77 -2.61
CA ASP A 128 25.65 13.62 -3.17
C ASP A 128 24.51 14.08 -4.09
N TYR A 129 24.04 15.32 -3.96
CA TYR A 129 22.91 15.87 -4.69
C TYR A 129 23.28 16.42 -6.08
N PRO A 130 22.30 16.51 -7.00
CA PRO A 130 20.94 15.95 -6.90
C PRO A 130 20.96 14.42 -7.00
N ILE A 131 19.99 13.75 -6.36
CA ILE A 131 19.85 12.30 -6.38
C ILE A 131 18.66 11.85 -7.22
N VAL A 132 18.77 10.65 -7.79
CA VAL A 132 17.66 9.89 -8.38
C VAL A 132 17.43 8.65 -7.53
N ILE A 133 16.16 8.34 -7.26
CA ILE A 133 15.75 7.16 -6.51
C ILE A 133 15.07 6.19 -7.47
N GLN A 134 15.71 5.07 -7.76
CA GLN A 134 15.12 3.99 -8.53
C GLN A 134 14.48 2.98 -7.57
N LEU A 135 13.23 2.62 -7.83
CA LEU A 135 12.53 1.56 -7.09
C LEU A 135 12.42 0.32 -7.97
N GLU A 136 13.06 -0.77 -7.59
CA GLU A 136 12.87 -2.07 -8.22
C GLU A 136 11.92 -2.91 -7.36
N TRP A 137 10.81 -3.32 -7.93
CA TRP A 137 9.74 -4.04 -7.27
C TRP A 137 9.70 -5.49 -7.75
N PHE A 138 10.02 -6.41 -6.84
CA PHE A 138 10.01 -7.84 -7.09
C PHE A 138 8.74 -8.44 -6.49
N ALA A 139 7.85 -8.97 -7.32
CA ALA A 139 6.62 -9.62 -6.88
C ALA A 139 6.11 -10.67 -7.87
N PRO A 140 5.27 -11.63 -7.42
CA PRO A 140 4.66 -12.60 -8.33
C PRO A 140 3.76 -11.95 -9.37
N TYR A 141 3.89 -12.42 -10.62
CA TYR A 141 2.99 -12.03 -11.69
C TYR A 141 1.73 -12.90 -11.68
N ASN A 142 0.57 -12.26 -11.78
CA ASN A 142 -0.71 -12.90 -12.05
C ASN A 142 -1.63 -11.90 -12.79
N HIS A 143 -2.77 -12.38 -13.28
CA HIS A 143 -3.75 -11.56 -14.01
C HIS A 143 -4.40 -10.45 -13.17
N LYS A 144 -4.16 -10.41 -11.86
CA LYS A 144 -4.58 -9.35 -10.94
C LYS A 144 -3.40 -8.54 -10.42
N THR A 145 -2.19 -8.76 -10.95
CA THR A 145 -1.03 -7.92 -10.64
C THR A 145 -1.37 -6.49 -11.05
N MET A 146 -1.18 -5.59 -10.11
CA MET A 146 -1.57 -4.19 -10.24
C MET A 146 -0.59 -3.47 -11.17
N ASP A 147 -1.04 -2.34 -11.72
CA ASP A 147 -0.17 -1.48 -12.51
C ASP A 147 1.04 -1.06 -11.69
N VAL A 148 2.22 -1.16 -12.30
CA VAL A 148 3.51 -0.87 -11.66
C VAL A 148 3.53 0.54 -11.09
N THR A 149 2.97 1.52 -11.80
CA THR A 149 2.89 2.92 -11.37
C THR A 149 1.97 3.11 -10.16
N ASN A 150 0.82 2.43 -10.13
CA ASN A 150 -0.10 2.47 -8.98
C ASN A 150 0.54 1.86 -7.73
N MET A 151 1.31 0.80 -7.89
CA MET A 151 2.02 0.19 -6.77
C MET A 151 3.20 1.05 -6.30
N ALA A 152 4.08 1.39 -7.23
CA ALA A 152 5.30 2.12 -6.93
C ALA A 152 5.05 3.49 -6.34
N SER A 153 4.02 4.21 -6.81
CA SER A 153 3.74 5.57 -6.33
C SER A 153 3.51 5.63 -4.81
N VAL A 154 2.86 4.63 -4.22
CA VAL A 154 2.63 4.61 -2.77
C VAL A 154 3.93 4.39 -2.03
N TYR A 155 4.67 3.32 -2.33
CA TYR A 155 5.93 3.02 -1.63
C TYR A 155 6.96 4.14 -1.85
N MET A 156 7.18 4.57 -3.10
CA MET A 156 8.14 5.61 -3.42
C MET A 156 7.82 6.90 -2.66
N LYS A 157 6.57 7.38 -2.74
CA LYS A 157 6.21 8.64 -2.09
C LYS A 157 6.35 8.56 -0.58
N THR A 158 5.84 7.49 0.05
CA THR A 158 5.99 7.32 1.50
C THR A 158 7.43 7.14 1.94
N PHE A 159 8.28 6.54 1.10
CA PHE A 159 9.70 6.35 1.39
C PHE A 159 10.47 7.68 1.29
N GLU A 160 10.27 8.45 0.21
CA GLU A 160 10.80 9.81 0.05
C GLU A 160 10.41 10.71 1.23
N ASP A 161 9.11 10.76 1.55
CA ASP A 161 8.61 11.52 2.70
C ASP A 161 9.26 11.04 4.01
N THR A 162 9.52 9.74 4.17
CA THR A 162 10.21 9.19 5.36
C THR A 162 11.68 9.63 5.41
N LEU A 163 12.38 9.62 4.27
CA LEU A 163 13.76 10.10 4.19
C LEU A 163 13.85 11.57 4.59
N THR A 164 12.96 12.41 4.08
CA THR A 164 12.90 13.84 4.39
C THR A 164 12.55 14.09 5.86
N ASN A 165 11.46 13.48 6.35
CA ASN A 165 10.97 13.71 7.71
C ASN A 165 11.94 13.27 8.82
N ASN A 166 12.87 12.35 8.50
CA ASN A 166 13.88 11.86 9.43
C ASN A 166 15.29 12.42 9.13
N GLY A 167 15.42 13.37 8.20
CA GLY A 167 16.69 14.05 7.92
C GLY A 167 17.75 13.20 7.21
N TYR A 168 17.34 12.14 6.49
CA TYR A 168 18.24 11.37 5.63
C TYR A 168 18.50 12.09 4.31
N ILE A 169 17.52 12.85 3.83
CA ILE A 169 17.70 13.82 2.74
C ILE A 169 17.27 15.21 3.19
N VAL A 170 17.76 16.24 2.50
CA VAL A 170 17.45 17.63 2.84
C VAL A 170 15.98 17.94 2.58
N ASP A 171 15.48 17.57 1.40
CA ASP A 171 14.11 17.79 0.94
C ASP A 171 13.81 16.83 -0.24
N ASP A 172 12.55 16.65 -0.62
CA ASP A 172 12.12 15.82 -1.75
C ASP A 172 11.84 16.63 -3.04
N GLU A 173 12.08 17.94 -3.02
CA GLU A 173 11.96 18.79 -4.21
C GLU A 173 13.03 18.48 -5.27
N VAL A 174 12.76 18.93 -6.51
CA VAL A 174 13.55 18.61 -7.72
C VAL A 174 15.05 18.96 -7.64
N ARG A 175 15.44 19.89 -6.76
CA ARG A 175 16.84 20.27 -6.53
C ARG A 175 17.63 19.20 -5.78
N TYR A 176 16.95 18.43 -4.93
CA TYR A 176 17.55 17.35 -4.16
C TYR A 176 17.19 16.00 -4.76
N VAL A 177 15.92 15.78 -5.13
CA VAL A 177 15.46 14.54 -5.78
C VAL A 177 15.01 14.85 -7.21
N SER A 178 15.90 14.65 -8.18
CA SER A 178 15.68 15.04 -9.59
C SER A 178 14.83 14.05 -10.38
N GLY A 179 14.51 12.90 -9.80
CA GLY A 179 13.57 11.95 -10.37
C GLY A 179 13.54 10.60 -9.67
N GLY A 180 12.56 9.79 -10.09
CA GLY A 180 12.46 8.40 -9.70
C GLY A 180 11.61 7.63 -10.70
N PHE A 181 11.91 6.35 -10.85
CA PHE A 181 11.16 5.48 -11.76
C PHE A 181 11.08 4.06 -11.20
N PRO A 182 9.93 3.40 -11.37
CA PRO A 182 9.79 2.03 -10.95
C PRO A 182 10.20 1.05 -12.04
N ILE A 183 10.84 -0.05 -11.62
CA ILE A 183 11.04 -1.24 -12.43
C ILE A 183 10.30 -2.38 -11.75
N TYR A 184 9.58 -3.19 -12.54
CA TYR A 184 8.98 -4.43 -12.05
C TYR A 184 9.80 -5.63 -12.49
N THR A 185 10.01 -6.56 -11.58
CA THR A 185 10.66 -7.84 -11.86
C THR A 185 9.79 -8.98 -11.29
N PRO A 186 9.31 -9.91 -12.13
CA PRO A 186 8.51 -11.02 -11.63
C PRO A 186 9.36 -11.98 -10.80
N VAL A 187 8.77 -12.57 -9.75
CA VAL A 187 9.37 -13.66 -8.96
C VAL A 187 8.39 -14.84 -8.84
N ASP A 188 8.91 -16.03 -8.56
CA ASP A 188 8.09 -17.25 -8.58
C ASP A 188 7.11 -17.35 -7.41
N THR A 189 7.52 -16.93 -6.22
CA THR A 189 6.75 -17.10 -4.99
C THR A 189 6.56 -15.78 -4.25
N PHE A 190 5.54 -15.73 -3.40
CA PHE A 190 5.23 -14.52 -2.64
C PHE A 190 6.34 -14.19 -1.63
N GLU A 191 7.02 -15.20 -1.13
CA GLU A 191 8.12 -15.13 -0.18
C GLU A 191 9.38 -14.52 -0.82
N ASN A 192 9.55 -14.68 -2.13
CA ASN A 192 10.66 -14.09 -2.89
C ASN A 192 10.46 -12.60 -3.20
N ARG A 193 9.36 -11.99 -2.74
CA ARG A 193 9.06 -10.58 -2.97
C ARG A 193 10.07 -9.69 -2.24
N LYS A 194 10.46 -8.59 -2.86
CA LYS A 194 11.30 -7.55 -2.26
C LYS A 194 11.11 -6.21 -2.97
N ILE A 195 11.52 -5.15 -2.30
CA ILE A 195 11.72 -3.85 -2.94
C ILE A 195 13.17 -3.44 -2.76
N ILE A 196 13.76 -2.87 -3.82
CA ILE A 196 15.12 -2.36 -3.81
C ILE A 196 15.05 -0.88 -4.17
N PHE A 197 15.56 -0.03 -3.28
CA PHE A 197 15.80 1.38 -3.57
C PHE A 197 17.27 1.54 -3.94
N THR A 198 17.53 1.91 -5.19
CA THR A 198 18.89 2.28 -5.63
C THR A 198 18.98 3.78 -5.83
N PHE A 199 19.97 4.37 -5.18
CA PHE A 199 20.22 5.80 -5.20
C PHE A 199 21.36 6.10 -6.16
N TYR A 200 21.16 7.09 -7.03
CA TYR A 200 22.15 7.58 -7.96
C TYR A 200 22.35 9.08 -7.76
N GLN A 201 23.57 9.55 -7.92
CA GLN A 201 23.84 10.96 -8.13
C GLN A 201 23.54 11.31 -9.59
N ASP A 202 22.75 12.36 -9.80
CA ASP A 202 22.40 12.89 -11.10
C ASP A 202 23.49 13.85 -11.59
N LEU A 203 24.20 13.43 -12.63
CA LEU A 203 25.31 14.17 -13.20
C LEU A 203 24.92 14.98 -14.44
N ARG A 204 23.64 14.97 -14.86
CA ARG A 204 23.14 15.72 -16.02
C ARG A 204 23.42 17.21 -15.86
N ALA A 205 23.93 17.83 -16.92
CA ALA A 205 24.38 19.22 -16.88
C ALA A 205 23.22 20.19 -16.60
N GLU A 206 22.03 19.88 -17.13
CA GLU A 206 20.78 20.63 -16.95
C GLU A 206 20.32 20.61 -15.50
N ILE A 207 20.48 19.47 -14.82
CA ILE A 207 20.10 19.29 -13.42
C ILE A 207 21.08 19.99 -12.49
N LYS A 208 22.39 19.94 -12.78
CA LYS A 208 23.41 20.65 -11.99
C LYS A 208 23.25 22.18 -11.98
N GLN A 209 22.52 22.75 -12.94
CA GLN A 209 22.23 24.18 -12.95
C GLN A 209 21.24 24.59 -11.84
N LEU A 210 20.49 23.63 -11.29
CA LEU A 210 19.62 23.84 -10.13
C LEU A 210 20.51 24.07 -8.90
N LYS A 211 20.71 25.35 -8.54
CA LYS A 211 21.54 25.72 -7.38
C LYS A 211 20.91 25.18 -6.10
N LEU A 212 21.70 24.39 -5.34
CA LEU A 212 21.38 24.03 -3.97
C LEU A 212 21.45 25.31 -3.11
N ILE A 213 20.35 25.67 -2.46
CA ILE A 213 20.30 26.78 -1.50
C ILE A 213 21.07 26.38 -0.23
#